data_AF-A0A964YSI4-F1
#
_entry.id   AF-A0A964YSI4-F1
#
_cell.length_a   1.000
_cell.length_b   1.000
_cell.length_c   1.000
_cell.angle_alpha   90.00
_cell.angle_beta   90.00
_cell.angle_gamma   90.00
#
_symmetry.space_group_name_H-M   'P 1'
#
loop_
_entity.id
_entity.type
_entity.pdbx_description
1 polymer ?
#
loop_
_entity_poly.entity_id
_entity_poly.type
_entity_poly.pdbx_seq_one_letter_code
_entity_poly.pdbx_strand_id
1 'polypeptide(L)'
;PENSFPIHRNEKPWELCMTLNTNWGWQPQDTAFKTPEQIIHILTDVVSLGGNLLLDIGPKEDGTFPTEVTSTLSKLGEWMNHYGAAIYGTRAGLPREYCEFPTTVSANGNTLFIFVPKGIETVYVKGLLPAVKSAFYLDNDAKVNFEIIGKISWSSHPGLISLKTSGNGPTPYARVIALDLKESLWNDEGKMKLDDLK
;
A
#
# COMPACT_ATOMS: atom_id res chain seq x y z
N PRO A 1 -11.28 -5.10 18.19
CA PRO A 1 -11.39 -3.97 17.23
C PRO A 1 -10.45 -2.85 17.65
N GLU A 2 -9.38 -2.63 16.88
CA GLU A 2 -8.52 -1.46 17.08
C GLU A 2 -9.26 -0.20 16.60
N ASN A 3 -9.35 0.81 17.49
CA ASN A 3 -9.89 2.15 17.15
C ASN A 3 -8.77 3.16 16.88
N SER A 4 -7.53 2.70 16.73
CA SER A 4 -6.34 3.55 16.56
C SER A 4 -5.39 2.93 15.54
N PHE A 5 -4.74 3.80 14.75
CA PHE A 5 -3.70 3.40 13.82
C PHE A 5 -2.50 2.81 14.57
N PRO A 6 -2.05 1.59 14.25
CA PRO A 6 -0.78 1.11 14.76
C PRO A 6 0.37 1.85 14.06
N ILE A 7 1.39 2.20 14.84
CA ILE A 7 2.61 2.85 14.32
C ILE A 7 3.61 1.79 13.84
N HIS A 8 3.56 0.60 14.44
CA HIS A 8 4.43 -0.54 14.12
C HIS A 8 3.59 -1.74 13.70
N ARG A 9 4.20 -2.63 12.90
CA ARG A 9 3.58 -3.89 12.49
C ARG A 9 3.19 -4.71 13.71
N ASN A 10 1.97 -5.23 13.72
CA ASN A 10 1.54 -6.20 14.73
C ASN A 10 1.89 -7.62 14.23
N GLU A 11 2.43 -8.46 15.12
CA GLU A 11 2.75 -9.85 14.79
C GLU A 11 1.50 -10.72 14.64
N LYS A 12 0.40 -10.32 15.30
CA LYS A 12 -0.87 -11.03 15.25
C LYS A 12 -1.79 -10.40 14.18
N PRO A 13 -2.69 -11.20 13.58
CA PRO A 13 -3.77 -10.66 12.77
C PRO A 13 -4.56 -9.60 13.53
N TRP A 14 -4.85 -8.48 12.88
CA TRP A 14 -5.53 -7.33 13.47
C TRP A 14 -6.40 -6.61 12.42
N GLU A 15 -7.35 -5.80 12.88
CA GLU A 15 -8.30 -5.12 12.00
C GLU A 15 -8.65 -3.72 12.51
N LEU A 16 -8.39 -2.71 11.68
CA LEU A 16 -8.82 -1.34 11.94
C LEU A 16 -10.30 -1.22 11.59
N CYS A 17 -11.13 -1.01 12.61
CA CYS A 17 -12.53 -0.66 12.41
C CYS A 17 -12.65 0.86 12.38
N MET A 18 -13.18 1.42 11.29
CA MET A 18 -13.25 2.87 11.12
C MET A 18 -14.55 3.31 10.46
N THR A 19 -15.15 4.38 10.99
CA THR A 19 -16.30 5.05 10.40
C THR A 19 -15.91 5.85 9.17
N LEU A 20 -16.78 5.96 8.16
CA LEU A 20 -16.54 6.87 7.03
C LEU A 20 -16.62 8.36 7.45
N ASN A 21 -17.48 8.69 8.40
CA ASN A 21 -17.58 10.02 9.05
C ASN A 21 -17.11 9.94 10.52
N THR A 22 -17.74 10.67 11.45
CA THR A 22 -17.39 10.67 12.89
C THR A 22 -18.30 9.81 13.76
N ASN A 23 -19.32 9.15 13.18
CA ASN A 23 -20.30 8.35 13.91
C ASN A 23 -20.58 7.01 13.22
N TRP A 24 -20.78 5.95 14.02
CA TRP A 24 -21.13 4.62 13.48
C TRP A 24 -22.55 4.56 12.93
N GLY A 25 -23.49 5.20 13.62
CA GLY A 25 -24.86 5.35 13.17
C GLY A 25 -25.04 6.62 12.33
N TRP A 26 -26.13 6.66 11.56
CA TRP A 26 -26.52 7.89 10.88
C TRP A 26 -26.76 9.04 11.86
N GLN A 27 -26.09 10.16 11.60
CA GLN A 27 -26.25 11.42 12.32
C GLN A 27 -26.41 12.53 11.27
N PRO A 28 -27.62 13.10 11.09
CA PRO A 28 -27.88 14.08 10.03
C PRO A 28 -26.97 15.32 10.07
N GLN A 29 -26.46 15.68 11.24
CA GLN A 29 -25.56 16.83 11.44
C GLN A 29 -24.09 16.49 11.20
N ASP A 30 -23.74 15.20 11.08
CA ASP A 30 -22.37 14.77 10.80
C ASP A 30 -22.10 14.78 9.30
N THR A 31 -21.51 15.87 8.84
CA THR A 31 -21.08 16.05 7.45
C THR A 31 -19.57 15.82 7.27
N ALA A 32 -18.86 15.34 8.30
CA ALA A 32 -17.41 15.19 8.31
C ALA A 32 -16.97 13.86 7.68
N PHE A 33 -17.38 13.63 6.44
CA PHE A 33 -17.02 12.43 5.68
C PHE A 33 -15.56 12.48 5.24
N LYS A 34 -14.86 11.35 5.42
CA LYS A 34 -13.51 11.16 4.86
C LYS A 34 -13.57 11.13 3.35
N THR A 35 -12.57 11.72 2.72
CA THR A 35 -12.44 11.74 1.26
C THR A 35 -11.97 10.37 0.73
N PRO A 36 -12.18 10.06 -0.56
CA PRO A 36 -11.62 8.85 -1.17
C PRO A 36 -10.11 8.73 -1.00
N GLU A 37 -9.39 9.84 -1.10
CA GLU A 37 -7.93 9.89 -0.91
C GLU A 37 -7.55 9.50 0.51
N GLN A 38 -8.24 10.02 1.53
CA GLN A 38 -8.01 9.64 2.92
C GLN A 38 -8.26 8.15 3.13
N ILE A 39 -9.36 7.60 2.60
CA ILE A 39 -9.67 6.17 2.75
C ILE A 39 -8.63 5.29 2.05
N ILE A 40 -8.16 5.67 0.87
CA ILE A 40 -7.12 4.91 0.14
C ILE A 40 -5.81 4.95 0.92
N HIS A 41 -5.37 6.10 1.42
CA HIS A 41 -4.16 6.19 2.24
C HIS A 41 -4.26 5.33 3.51
N ILE A 42 -5.40 5.38 4.20
CA ILE A 42 -5.69 4.55 5.38
C ILE A 42 -5.61 3.06 5.02
N LEU A 43 -6.26 2.64 3.94
CA LEU A 43 -6.23 1.26 3.47
C LEU A 43 -4.79 0.80 3.21
N THR A 44 -4.03 1.58 2.43
CA THR A 44 -2.65 1.23 2.07
C THR A 44 -1.73 1.14 3.28
N ASP A 45 -1.91 2.02 4.26
CA ASP A 45 -1.17 1.98 5.52
C ASP A 45 -1.49 0.71 6.32
N VAL A 46 -2.77 0.42 6.50
CA VAL A 46 -3.25 -0.75 7.26
C VAL A 46 -2.72 -2.05 6.67
N VAL A 47 -2.83 -2.25 5.36
CA VAL A 47 -2.34 -3.48 4.71
C VAL A 47 -0.81 -3.56 4.72
N SER A 48 -0.11 -2.42 4.66
CA SER A 48 1.36 -2.38 4.78
C SER A 48 1.86 -2.80 6.16
N LEU A 49 1.00 -2.68 7.18
CA LEU A 49 1.24 -3.10 8.55
C LEU A 49 0.59 -4.45 8.90
N GLY A 50 -0.01 -5.11 7.90
CA GLY A 50 -0.49 -6.50 7.98
C GLY A 50 -1.89 -6.64 8.58
N GLY A 51 -2.66 -5.55 8.59
CA GLY A 51 -4.04 -5.55 9.08
C GLY A 51 -5.07 -5.52 7.96
N ASN A 52 -6.32 -5.67 8.37
CA ASN A 52 -7.50 -5.42 7.54
C ASN A 52 -8.13 -4.07 7.88
N LEU A 53 -8.80 -3.46 6.89
CA LEU A 53 -9.64 -2.28 7.10
C LEU A 53 -11.11 -2.70 7.01
N LEU A 54 -11.84 -2.54 8.12
CA LEU A 54 -13.30 -2.60 8.15
C LEU A 54 -13.83 -1.17 8.14
N LEU A 55 -14.41 -0.76 7.01
CA LEU A 55 -14.96 0.57 6.82
C LEU A 55 -16.48 0.56 7.06
N ASP A 56 -16.91 1.28 8.08
CA ASP A 56 -18.30 1.44 8.45
C ASP A 56 -19.00 2.57 7.70
N ILE A 57 -20.27 2.34 7.37
CA ILE A 57 -21.17 3.30 6.73
C ILE A 57 -22.52 3.27 7.46
N GLY A 58 -23.08 4.45 7.75
CA GLY A 58 -24.41 4.59 8.33
C GLY A 58 -25.47 4.89 7.28
N PRO A 59 -26.38 3.95 6.93
CA PRO A 59 -27.57 4.26 6.16
C PRO A 59 -28.46 5.26 6.90
N LYS A 60 -29.16 6.11 6.16
CA LYS A 60 -30.18 7.02 6.72
C LYS A 60 -31.32 6.24 7.36
N GLU A 61 -32.15 6.96 8.12
CA GLU A 61 -33.34 6.40 8.80
C GLU A 61 -34.32 5.73 7.83
N ASP A 62 -34.38 6.20 6.58
CA ASP A 62 -35.21 5.61 5.51
C ASP A 62 -34.54 4.43 4.78
N GLY A 63 -33.36 4.01 5.24
CA GLY A 63 -32.57 2.92 4.66
C GLY A 63 -31.74 3.31 3.44
N THR A 64 -31.79 4.56 2.97
CA THR A 64 -30.99 5.02 1.82
C THR A 64 -29.57 5.41 2.24
N PHE A 65 -28.61 5.37 1.32
CA PHE A 65 -27.26 5.86 1.58
C PHE A 65 -27.13 7.37 1.26
N PRO A 66 -26.40 8.14 2.08
CA PRO A 66 -25.95 9.48 1.69
C PRO A 66 -25.12 9.47 0.41
N THR A 67 -25.20 10.54 -0.39
CA THR A 67 -24.48 10.65 -1.67
C THR A 67 -22.97 10.64 -1.47
N GLU A 68 -22.48 11.17 -0.35
CA GLU A 68 -21.09 11.16 0.06
C GLU A 68 -20.58 9.73 0.24
N VAL A 69 -21.39 8.85 0.86
CA VAL A 69 -21.08 7.44 1.05
C VAL A 69 -20.92 6.74 -0.29
N THR A 70 -21.93 6.86 -1.17
CA THR A 70 -21.91 6.18 -2.47
C THR A 70 -20.81 6.70 -3.39
N SER A 71 -20.55 8.02 -3.37
CA SER A 71 -19.47 8.67 -4.11
C SER A 71 -18.09 8.19 -3.66
N THR A 72 -17.85 8.12 -2.34
CA THR A 72 -16.55 7.66 -1.82
C THR A 72 -16.34 6.17 -2.08
N LEU A 73 -17.34 5.32 -1.85
CA LEU A 73 -17.21 3.89 -2.12
C LEU A 73 -17.03 3.59 -3.62
N SER A 74 -17.68 4.35 -4.51
CA SER A 74 -17.50 4.18 -5.95
C SER A 74 -16.07 4.51 -6.39
N LYS A 75 -15.49 5.60 -5.88
CA LYS A 75 -14.11 6.01 -6.19
C LYS A 75 -13.07 5.07 -5.57
N LEU A 76 -13.35 4.53 -4.38
CA LEU A 76 -12.54 3.47 -3.79
C LEU A 76 -12.61 2.20 -4.67
N GLY A 77 -13.80 1.81 -5.11
CA GLY A 77 -13.99 0.67 -6.01
C GLY A 77 -13.25 0.83 -7.35
N GLU A 78 -13.30 2.02 -7.95
CA GLU A 78 -12.54 2.35 -9.15
C GLU A 78 -11.03 2.18 -8.93
N TRP A 79 -10.50 2.72 -7.83
CA TRP A 79 -9.09 2.54 -7.46
C TRP A 79 -8.74 1.05 -7.26
N MET A 80 -9.59 0.30 -6.56
CA MET A 80 -9.41 -1.13 -6.31
C MET A 80 -9.44 -1.97 -7.60
N ASN A 81 -10.18 -1.56 -8.63
CA ASN A 81 -10.18 -2.27 -9.91
C ASN A 81 -8.81 -2.24 -10.60
N HIS A 82 -8.04 -1.16 -10.42
CA HIS A 82 -6.69 -1.04 -10.99
C HIS A 82 -5.61 -1.66 -10.10
N TYR A 83 -5.76 -1.56 -8.78
CA TYR A 83 -4.67 -1.86 -7.83
C TYR A 83 -4.96 -2.99 -6.84
N GLY A 84 -6.11 -3.65 -6.96
CA GLY A 84 -6.54 -4.71 -6.05
C GLY A 84 -5.53 -5.88 -5.93
N ALA A 85 -4.74 -6.15 -6.96
CA ALA A 85 -3.68 -7.17 -6.93
C ALA A 85 -2.54 -6.85 -5.94
N ALA A 86 -2.35 -5.58 -5.57
CA ALA A 86 -1.40 -5.18 -4.52
C ALA A 86 -2.01 -5.29 -3.11
N ILE A 87 -3.32 -5.48 -3.00
CA ILE A 87 -4.06 -5.57 -1.73
C ILE A 87 -4.43 -7.02 -1.42
N TYR A 88 -5.16 -7.67 -2.33
CA TYR A 88 -5.70 -9.01 -2.11
C TYR A 88 -4.61 -10.08 -2.23
N GLY A 89 -4.55 -10.98 -1.25
CA GLY A 89 -3.60 -12.09 -1.26
C GLY A 89 -2.14 -11.68 -1.08
N THR A 90 -1.87 -10.41 -0.76
CA THR A 90 -0.54 -9.94 -0.39
C THR A 90 -0.33 -10.03 1.11
N ARG A 91 0.91 -9.84 1.55
CA ARG A 91 1.30 -9.72 2.96
C ARG A 91 1.99 -8.39 3.15
N ALA A 92 2.02 -7.90 4.40
CA ALA A 92 2.69 -6.64 4.70
C ALA A 92 4.15 -6.64 4.25
N GLY A 93 4.54 -5.53 3.61
CA GLY A 93 5.80 -5.39 2.91
C GLY A 93 6.96 -4.95 3.81
N LEU A 94 7.84 -4.17 3.21
CA LEU A 94 9.01 -3.60 3.85
C LEU A 94 8.61 -2.61 4.97
N PRO A 95 9.33 -2.60 6.09
CA PRO A 95 9.24 -1.54 7.10
C PRO A 95 9.59 -0.15 6.54
N ARG A 96 9.10 0.90 7.20
CA ARG A 96 9.24 2.30 6.73
C ARG A 96 10.68 2.78 6.67
N GLU A 97 11.59 2.14 7.40
CA GLU A 97 13.03 2.45 7.35
C GLU A 97 13.65 2.07 5.99
N TYR A 98 13.08 1.06 5.31
CA TYR A 98 13.53 0.56 4.01
C TYR A 98 12.85 1.29 2.85
N CYS A 99 11.58 1.65 3.00
CA CYS A 99 10.83 2.45 2.03
C CYS A 99 9.87 3.38 2.75
N GLU A 100 9.94 4.69 2.49
CA GLU A 100 9.09 5.69 3.13
C GLU A 100 7.60 5.44 2.89
N PHE A 101 7.25 4.85 1.75
CA PHE A 101 5.89 4.61 1.32
C PHE A 101 5.35 3.25 1.76
N PRO A 102 4.02 3.07 1.88
CA PRO A 102 3.44 1.80 2.25
C PRO A 102 3.79 0.75 1.20
N THR A 103 4.06 -0.48 1.63
CA THR A 103 4.37 -1.58 0.72
C THR A 103 3.67 -2.88 1.13
N THR A 104 3.38 -3.70 0.13
CA THR A 104 2.94 -5.10 0.31
C THR A 104 3.77 -6.01 -0.58
N VAL A 105 3.77 -7.30 -0.27
CA VAL A 105 4.52 -8.31 -1.03
C VAL A 105 3.58 -9.43 -1.41
N SER A 106 3.69 -9.91 -2.66
CA SER A 106 2.89 -11.02 -3.18
C SER A 106 3.03 -12.28 -2.31
N ALA A 107 2.03 -13.17 -2.33
CA ALA A 107 2.07 -14.43 -1.56
C ALA A 107 3.33 -15.28 -1.84
N ASN A 108 3.80 -15.29 -3.10
CA ASN A 108 5.03 -16.00 -3.49
C ASN A 108 6.33 -15.23 -3.17
N GLY A 109 6.22 -13.95 -2.79
CA GLY A 109 7.35 -13.11 -2.39
C GLY A 109 8.17 -12.53 -3.52
N ASN A 110 7.78 -12.78 -4.77
CA ASN A 110 8.53 -12.36 -5.95
C ASN A 110 8.18 -10.95 -6.44
N THR A 111 7.14 -10.33 -5.86
CA THR A 111 6.73 -8.98 -6.25
C THR A 111 6.55 -8.11 -5.01
N LEU A 112 7.26 -6.99 -4.98
CA LEU A 112 7.07 -5.92 -4.00
C LEU A 112 6.22 -4.81 -4.64
N PHE A 113 5.09 -4.50 -4.03
CA PHE A 113 4.22 -3.40 -4.44
C PHE A 113 4.47 -2.19 -3.55
N ILE A 114 4.59 -1.01 -4.15
CA ILE A 114 4.82 0.26 -3.46
C ILE A 114 3.66 1.19 -3.80
N PHE A 115 2.94 1.65 -2.78
CA PHE A 115 1.83 2.58 -2.93
C PHE A 115 2.36 4.01 -2.93
N VAL A 116 2.41 4.65 -4.10
CA VAL A 116 3.02 5.96 -4.28
C VAL A 116 1.94 7.03 -4.35
N PRO A 117 1.87 7.97 -3.39
CA PRO A 117 0.95 9.10 -3.45
C PRO A 117 1.18 9.96 -4.71
N LYS A 118 0.14 10.68 -5.12
CA LYS A 118 0.24 11.64 -6.24
C LYS A 118 1.33 12.69 -5.97
N GLY A 119 2.11 13.02 -7.00
CA GLY A 119 3.09 14.10 -6.97
C GLY A 119 4.48 13.69 -6.46
N ILE A 120 4.67 12.44 -6.07
CA ILE A 120 6.00 11.91 -5.74
C ILE A 120 6.77 11.64 -7.04
N GLU A 121 7.90 12.32 -7.25
CA GLU A 121 8.75 12.19 -8.44
C GLU A 121 9.76 11.04 -8.37
N THR A 122 10.21 10.71 -7.16
CA THR A 122 11.23 9.68 -6.93
C THR A 122 10.92 8.90 -5.67
N VAL A 123 11.07 7.58 -5.76
CA VAL A 123 10.92 6.65 -4.63
C VAL A 123 12.27 5.99 -4.36
N TYR A 124 12.64 5.91 -3.09
CA TYR A 124 13.85 5.23 -2.65
C TYR A 124 13.51 3.95 -1.89
N VAL A 125 14.21 2.87 -2.24
CA VAL A 125 14.16 1.59 -1.52
C VAL A 125 15.57 1.21 -1.08
N LYS A 126 15.75 1.04 0.22
CA LYS A 126 17.01 0.65 0.86
C LYS A 126 16.99 -0.85 1.13
N GLY A 127 18.18 -1.44 1.28
CA GLY A 127 18.30 -2.78 1.86
C GLY A 127 17.53 -3.87 1.12
N LEU A 128 17.36 -3.79 -0.21
CA LEU A 128 16.68 -4.86 -0.95
C LEU A 128 17.73 -5.83 -1.51
N LEU A 129 17.84 -7.01 -0.91
CA LEU A 129 18.84 -8.02 -1.30
C LEU A 129 18.44 -8.88 -2.50
N PRO A 130 17.17 -9.29 -2.70
CA PRO A 130 16.78 -9.81 -3.99
C PRO A 130 16.99 -8.74 -5.05
N ALA A 131 17.82 -9.03 -6.04
CA ALA A 131 18.03 -8.09 -7.13
C ALA A 131 16.71 -7.83 -7.86
N VAL A 132 16.44 -6.57 -8.17
CA VAL A 132 15.26 -6.18 -8.97
C VAL A 132 15.50 -6.59 -10.42
N LYS A 133 14.59 -7.38 -10.99
CA LYS A 133 14.56 -7.74 -12.41
C LYS A 133 14.02 -6.59 -13.25
N SER A 134 12.88 -6.05 -12.83
CA SER A 134 12.17 -4.99 -13.51
C SER A 134 11.25 -4.23 -12.56
N ALA A 135 10.91 -3.01 -12.92
CA ALA A 135 9.91 -2.20 -12.24
C ALA A 135 8.87 -1.74 -13.27
N PHE A 136 7.59 -1.77 -12.90
CA PHE A 136 6.49 -1.35 -13.76
C PHE A 136 5.32 -0.80 -12.95
N TYR A 137 4.44 -0.05 -13.62
CA TYR A 137 3.19 0.42 -13.05
C TYR A 137 2.13 -0.68 -13.11
N LEU A 138 1.47 -0.96 -11.99
CA LEU A 138 0.50 -2.05 -11.89
C LEU A 138 -0.77 -1.80 -12.75
N ASP A 139 -1.12 -0.54 -13.01
CA ASP A 139 -2.32 -0.19 -13.77
C ASP A 139 -2.22 -0.45 -15.28
N ASN A 140 -1.01 -0.44 -15.85
CA ASN A 140 -0.83 -0.47 -17.29
C ASN A 140 0.47 -1.13 -17.79
N ASP A 141 1.21 -1.79 -16.90
CA ASP A 141 2.49 -2.46 -17.17
C ASP A 141 3.59 -1.54 -17.75
N ALA A 142 3.41 -0.23 -17.73
CA ALA A 142 4.41 0.70 -18.23
C ALA A 142 5.66 0.63 -17.36
N LYS A 143 6.82 0.50 -18.02
CA LYS A 143 8.12 0.36 -17.36
C LYS A 143 8.43 1.58 -16.49
N VAL A 144 8.88 1.31 -15.26
CA VAL A 144 9.46 2.30 -14.35
C VAL A 144 10.98 2.18 -14.43
N ASN A 145 11.66 3.29 -14.70
CA ASN A 145 13.12 3.32 -14.71
C ASN A 145 13.65 3.35 -13.28
N PHE A 146 14.66 2.52 -13.00
CA PHE A 146 15.34 2.51 -11.72
C PHE A 146 16.86 2.46 -11.88
N GLU A 147 17.53 2.98 -10.87
CA GLU A 147 18.98 3.06 -10.77
C GLU A 147 19.41 2.48 -9.43
N ILE A 148 20.55 1.78 -9.38
CA ILE A 148 21.15 1.30 -8.13
C ILE A 148 22.32 2.23 -7.79
N ILE A 149 22.16 3.03 -6.75
CA ILE A 149 23.11 4.04 -6.30
C ILE A 149 23.96 3.47 -5.15
N GLY A 150 25.27 3.70 -5.19
CA GLY A 150 26.16 3.34 -4.07
C GLY A 150 26.46 1.85 -3.91
N LYS A 151 26.05 0.99 -4.86
CA LYS A 151 26.44 -0.44 -4.86
C LYS A 151 27.90 -0.58 -5.28
N ILE A 152 28.71 -1.15 -4.39
CA ILE A 152 30.11 -1.49 -4.66
C ILE A 152 30.19 -2.91 -5.22
N SER A 153 30.95 -3.12 -6.29
CA SER A 153 30.99 -4.38 -7.06
C SER A 153 31.43 -5.61 -6.25
N TRP A 154 32.30 -5.44 -5.26
CA TRP A 154 32.84 -6.52 -4.42
C TRP A 154 32.11 -6.70 -3.08
N SER A 155 31.19 -5.79 -2.73
CA SER A 155 30.44 -5.86 -1.47
C SER A 155 29.15 -6.64 -1.66
N SER A 156 28.76 -7.47 -0.69
CA SER A 156 27.46 -8.13 -0.66
C SER A 156 26.32 -7.15 -0.35
N HIS A 157 26.59 -6.05 0.35
CA HIS A 157 25.59 -5.07 0.78
C HIS A 157 24.85 -4.44 -0.41
N PRO A 158 23.51 -4.34 -0.38
CA PRO A 158 22.74 -3.76 -1.47
C PRO A 158 22.97 -2.23 -1.56
N GLY A 159 22.83 -1.69 -2.77
CA GLY A 159 22.80 -0.24 -2.97
C GLY A 159 21.41 0.35 -2.66
N LEU A 160 21.30 1.65 -2.83
CA LEU A 160 20.03 2.38 -2.79
C LEU A 160 19.34 2.25 -4.15
N ILE A 161 18.12 1.71 -4.19
CA ILE A 161 17.31 1.70 -5.40
C ILE A 161 16.57 3.03 -5.50
N SER A 162 16.76 3.74 -6.61
CA SER A 162 16.07 4.98 -6.95
C SER A 162 15.12 4.72 -8.11
N LEU A 163 13.82 4.88 -7.90
CA LEU A 163 12.76 4.70 -8.89
C LEU A 163 12.25 6.06 -9.33
N LYS A 164 12.33 6.36 -10.63
CA LYS A 164 11.78 7.61 -11.18
C LYS A 164 10.32 7.39 -11.56
N THR A 165 9.44 8.14 -10.93
CA THR A 165 8.02 8.10 -11.27
C THR A 165 7.75 9.01 -12.48
N SER A 166 6.72 8.70 -13.26
CA SER A 166 6.28 9.50 -14.38
C SER A 166 4.81 9.28 -14.70
N GLY A 167 4.18 10.31 -15.26
CA GLY A 167 2.79 10.29 -15.68
C GLY A 167 1.79 10.25 -14.52
N ASN A 168 0.51 10.34 -14.89
CA ASN A 168 -0.60 10.19 -13.96
C ASN A 168 -1.13 8.75 -14.06
N GLY A 169 -1.53 8.17 -12.93
CA GLY A 169 -2.30 6.93 -12.92
C GLY A 169 -3.76 7.18 -13.35
N PRO A 170 -4.55 6.11 -13.54
CA PRO A 170 -5.99 6.20 -13.86
C PRO A 170 -6.79 6.98 -12.82
N THR A 171 -6.34 7.01 -11.57
CA THR A 171 -6.98 7.71 -10.45
C THR A 171 -6.01 8.69 -9.78
N PRO A 172 -6.50 9.83 -9.23
CA PRO A 172 -5.63 10.88 -8.71
C PRO A 172 -5.20 10.71 -7.23
N TYR A 173 -5.20 9.49 -6.69
CA TYR A 173 -4.98 9.23 -5.25
C TYR A 173 -3.58 8.68 -4.97
N ALA A 174 -3.40 7.38 -5.19
CA ALA A 174 -2.12 6.68 -5.14
C ALA A 174 -1.99 5.80 -6.37
N ARG A 175 -0.77 5.65 -6.88
CA ARG A 175 -0.43 4.74 -7.98
C ARG A 175 0.50 3.66 -7.46
N VAL A 176 0.39 2.45 -7.99
CA VAL A 176 1.20 1.32 -7.51
C VAL A 176 2.34 1.02 -8.48
N ILE A 177 3.57 0.99 -7.94
CA ILE A 177 4.75 0.45 -8.61
C ILE A 177 4.95 -0.99 -8.15
N ALA A 178 5.10 -1.91 -9.08
CA ALA A 178 5.47 -3.30 -8.82
C ALA A 178 6.95 -3.52 -9.18
N LEU A 179 7.72 -4.05 -8.23
CA LEU A 179 9.09 -4.52 -8.45
C LEU A 179 9.08 -6.04 -8.57
N ASP A 180 9.44 -6.56 -9.74
CA ASP A 180 9.70 -7.99 -9.94
C ASP A 180 11.10 -8.33 -9.42
N LEU A 181 11.18 -9.34 -8.57
CA LEU A 181 12.37 -9.71 -7.82
C LEU A 181 12.98 -10.99 -8.39
N LYS A 182 14.31 -11.09 -8.35
CA LYS A 182 14.99 -12.32 -8.77
C LYS A 182 14.62 -13.53 -7.94
N GLU A 183 14.38 -13.29 -6.66
CA GLU A 183 14.12 -14.31 -5.65
C GLU A 183 13.04 -13.82 -4.69
N SER A 184 12.41 -14.78 -4.00
CA SER A 184 11.38 -14.48 -3.02
C SER A 184 11.93 -13.74 -1.81
N LEU A 185 11.22 -12.69 -1.38
CA LEU A 185 11.43 -12.02 -0.09
C LEU A 185 11.05 -12.88 1.11
N TRP A 186 10.34 -13.99 0.90
CA TRP A 186 10.00 -14.92 1.97
C TRP A 186 11.09 -16.00 2.09
N ASN A 187 11.45 -16.34 3.32
CA ASN A 187 12.21 -17.56 3.62
C ASN A 187 11.29 -18.79 3.64
N ASP A 188 11.87 -19.97 3.87
CA ASP A 188 11.12 -21.24 3.89
C ASP A 188 10.11 -21.32 5.05
N GLU A 189 10.26 -20.49 6.08
CA GLU A 189 9.30 -20.32 7.18
C GLU A 189 8.21 -19.28 6.89
N GLY A 190 8.23 -18.64 5.71
CA GLY A 190 7.29 -17.60 5.32
C GLY A 190 7.54 -16.23 5.98
N LYS A 191 8.68 -16.03 6.63
CA LYS A 191 9.11 -14.74 7.20
C LYS A 191 9.88 -13.92 6.16
N MET A 192 9.80 -12.60 6.28
CA MET A 192 10.55 -11.71 5.39
C MET A 192 12.05 -11.81 5.65
N LYS A 193 12.85 -11.96 4.59
CA LYS A 193 14.32 -11.94 4.62
C LYS A 193 14.84 -10.52 4.83
N LEU A 194 14.63 -9.99 6.04
CA LEU A 194 15.20 -8.71 6.46
C LEU A 194 16.52 -8.88 7.22
N ASP A 195 16.73 -10.02 7.89
CA ASP A 195 17.91 -10.23 8.75
C ASP A 195 19.18 -10.58 7.98
N ASP A 196 19.10 -10.92 6.69
CA ASP A 196 20.26 -11.05 5.80
C ASP A 196 20.89 -9.67 5.46
N LEU A 197 20.29 -8.56 5.95
CA LEU A 197 20.64 -7.17 5.64
C LEU A 197 21.51 -6.48 6.70
N LYS A 198 21.86 -7.16 7.80
CA LYS A 198 22.71 -6.63 8.87
C LYS A 198 24.19 -6.87 8.61
#